data_AF-A0A932X0Q6-F1
#
_entry.id   AF-A0A932X0Q6-F1
#
_cell.length_a   1.000
_cell.length_b   1.000
_cell.length_c   1.000
_cell.angle_alpha   90.00
_cell.angle_beta   90.00
_cell.angle_gamma   90.00
#
_symmetry.space_group_name_H-M   'P 1'
#
loop_
_entity.id
_entity.type
_entity.pdbx_description
1 polymer ?
#
loop_
_entity_poly.entity_id
_entity_poly.type
_entity_poly.pdbx_seq_one_letter_code
_entity_poly.pdbx_strand_id
1 'polypeptide(L)' 'FNMGIGFCVVVPEREEERARQALAGAGEETMRLGCVAPAASARVILLPHGLVGDPEVGAFREAG' A
#
# COMPACT_ATOMS: atom_id res chain seq x y z
N PHE A 1 -12.41 0.67 8.02
CA PHE A 1 -12.85 -0.28 6.98
C PHE A 1 -11.65 -0.65 6.13
N ASN A 2 -11.42 -1.94 5.85
CA ASN A 2 -10.23 -2.41 5.12
C ASN A 2 -10.43 -2.46 3.60
N MET A 3 -11.59 -2.01 3.10
CA MET A 3 -11.91 -1.95 1.67
C MET A 3 -11.69 -3.28 0.92
N GLY A 4 -11.88 -4.41 1.60
CA GLY A 4 -11.67 -5.75 1.02
C GLY A 4 -10.24 -6.30 1.13
N ILE A 5 -9.30 -5.57 1.74
CA ILE A 5 -7.92 -6.02 1.91
C ILE A 5 -7.72 -6.65 3.30
N GLY A 6 -7.44 -7.95 3.34
CA GLY A 6 -7.21 -8.69 4.61
C GLY A 6 -5.83 -8.41 5.23
N PHE A 7 -4.80 -8.27 4.40
CA PHE A 7 -3.43 -7.98 4.81
C PHE A 7 -2.64 -7.34 3.66
N CYS A 8 -1.53 -6.70 3.99
CA CYS A 8 -0.58 -6.15 3.02
C CYS A 8 0.81 -6.71 3.31
N VAL A 9 1.55 -7.07 2.26
CA VAL A 9 2.97 -7.41 2.35
C VAL A 9 3.77 -6.38 1.56
N VAL A 10 4.92 -5.97 2.10
CA VAL A 10 5.87 -5.09 1.42
C VAL A 10 7.06 -5.94 1.02
N VAL A 11 7.34 -5.97 -0.28
CA VAL A 11 8.48 -6.71 -0.84
C VAL A 11 9.32 -5.80 -1.72
N PRO A 12 10.63 -6.07 -1.87
CA PRO A 12 11.42 -5.44 -2.92
C PRO A 12 10.79 -5.69 -4.30
N GLU A 13 10.87 -4.71 -5.21
CA GLU A 13 10.29 -4.82 -6.56
C GLU A 13 10.75 -6.08 -7.30
N ARG A 14 12.04 -6.44 -7.17
CA ARG A 14 12.61 -7.65 -7.76
C ARG A 14 12.02 -8.97 -7.25
N GLU A 15 11.33 -8.96 -6.11
CA GLU A 15 10.66 -10.13 -5.52
C GLU A 15 9.14 -10.11 -5.74
N GLU A 16 8.58 -9.09 -6.39
CA GLU A 16 7.13 -8.93 -6.57
C GLU A 16 6.50 -10.16 -7.20
N GLU A 17 7.03 -10.60 -8.35
CA GLU A 17 6.46 -11.73 -9.08
C GLU A 17 6.58 -13.05 -8.30
N ARG A 18 7.70 -13.26 -7.60
CA ARG A 18 7.89 -14.43 -6.74
C ARG A 18 6.88 -14.43 -5.59
N ALA A 19 6.65 -13.29 -4.96
CA ALA A 19 5.68 -13.14 -3.89
C ALA A 19 4.25 -13.40 -4.38
N ARG A 20 3.88 -12.87 -5.56
CA ARG A 20 2.58 -13.11 -6.19
C ARG A 20 2.36 -14.59 -6.48
N GLN A 21 3.36 -15.29 -7.01
CA GLN A 21 3.28 -16.72 -7.28
C GLN A 21 3.13 -17.56 -6.00
N ALA A 22 3.87 -17.22 -4.93
CA ALA A 22 3.74 -17.89 -3.65
C ALA A 22 2.34 -17.72 -3.04
N LEU A 23 1.76 -16.51 -3.11
CA LEU A 23 0.42 -16.23 -2.64
C LEU A 23 -0.66 -16.91 -3.50
N ALA A 24 -0.52 -16.88 -4.82
CA ALA A 24 -1.42 -17.61 -5.71
C ALA A 24 -1.38 -19.13 -5.45
N GLY A 25 -0.20 -19.69 -5.18
CA GLY A 25 -0.04 -21.09 -4.78
C GLY A 25 -0.71 -21.43 -3.44
N ALA A 26 -0.92 -20.44 -2.58
CA ALA A 26 -1.68 -20.57 -1.34
C ALA A 26 -3.20 -20.34 -1.52
N GLY A 27 -3.65 -20.02 -2.74
CA GLY A 27 -5.06 -19.72 -3.04
C GLY A 27 -5.46 -18.27 -2.81
N GLU A 28 -4.49 -17.37 -2.59
CA GLU A 28 -4.75 -15.95 -2.34
C GLU A 28 -4.72 -15.13 -3.65
N GLU A 29 -5.73 -14.30 -3.86
CA GLU A 29 -5.73 -13.30 -4.92
C GLU A 29 -4.96 -12.06 -4.48
N THR A 30 -4.09 -11.54 -5.35
CA THR A 30 -3.21 -10.42 -5.01
C THR A 30 -3.34 -9.28 -6.00
N MET A 31 -3.32 -8.06 -5.47
CA MET A 31 -3.24 -6.83 -6.27
C MET A 31 -2.13 -5.92 -5.72
N ARG A 32 -1.48 -5.18 -6.62
CA ARG A 32 -0.53 -4.15 -6.22
C ARG A 32 -1.30 -2.93 -5.73
N LEU A 33 -1.17 -2.62 -4.43
CA LEU A 33 -1.83 -1.47 -3.80
C LEU A 33 -1.06 -0.15 -4.01
N GLY A 34 0.25 -0.21 -4.19
CA GLY A 34 1.09 0.98 -4.33
C GLY A 34 2.58 0.68 -4.18
N CYS A 35 3.32 1.65 -3.65
CA CYS A 35 4.74 1.52 -3.34
C CYS A 35 5.11 2.28 -2.06
N VAL A 36 6.23 1.88 -1.47
CA VAL A 36 6.88 2.62 -0.38
C VAL A 36 8.07 3.36 -1.00
N ALA A 37 8.13 4.67 -0.78
CA ALA A 37 9.20 5.52 -1.28
C ALA A 37 9.81 6.33 -0.12
N PRO A 38 11.09 6.74 -0.24
CA PRO A 38 11.69 7.68 0.70
C PRO A 38 10.86 8.96 0.81
N ALA A 39 10.68 9.43 2.04
CA ALA A 39 9.99 10.67 2.33
C ALA A 39 10.69 11.38 3.50
N ALA A 40 10.61 12.72 3.52
CA ALA A 40 11.14 13.52 4.62
C ALA A 40 10.42 13.26 5.95
N SER A 41 9.15 12.86 5.89
CA SER A 41 8.33 12.46 7.03
C SER A 41 7.42 11.29 6.67
N ALA A 42 6.97 10.54 7.67
CA ALA A 42 5.99 9.47 7.49
C ALA A 42 4.67 10.05 6.96
N ARG A 43 4.18 9.53 5.84
CA ARG A 43 2.91 9.94 5.23
C ARG A 43 2.34 8.84 4.36
N VAL A 44 1.03 8.87 4.17
CA VAL A 44 0.31 8.01 3.22
C VAL A 44 -0.35 8.87 2.16
N ILE A 45 -0.19 8.52 0.89
CA ILE A 45 -0.81 9.22 -0.23
C ILE A 45 -1.80 8.27 -0.92
N LEU A 46 -3.07 8.66 -0.96
CA LEU A 46 -4.15 7.94 -1.64
C LEU A 46 -4.46 8.67 -2.95
N LEU A 47 -3.81 8.23 -4.03
CA LEU A 47 -3.89 8.88 -5.35
C LEU A 47 -5.31 8.98 -5.94
N PRO A 48 -6.20 7.96 -5.85
CA PRO A 48 -7.52 8.04 -6.46
C PRO A 48 -8.40 9.19 -5.91
N HIS A 49 -8.14 9.63 -4.69
CA HIS A 49 -8.88 10.69 -4.02
C HIS A 49 -8.03 11.94 -3.78
N GLY A 50 -6.77 11.94 -4.24
CA GLY A 50 -5.82 13.00 -3.94
C GLY A 50 -5.68 13.27 -2.44
N LEU A 51 -5.74 12.25 -1.57
CA LEU A 51 -5.65 12.46 -0.12
C LEU A 51 -4.25 12.17 0.40
N VAL A 52 -3.79 12.98 1.35
CA VAL A 52 -2.54 12.81 2.09
C VAL A 52 -2.85 12.70 3.57
N GLY A 53 -2.46 11.58 4.18
CA GLY A 53 -2.58 11.32 5.61
C GLY A 53 -1.26 11.43 6.34
N ASP A 54 -1.31 12.02 7.54
CA ASP A 54 -0.22 11.99 8.51
C ASP A 54 -0.56 10.95 9.60
N PRO A 55 0.25 9.89 9.77
CA PRO A 55 -0.02 8.85 10.75
C PRO A 55 0.06 9.33 12.20
N GLU A 56 0.77 10.44 12.49
CA GLU A 56 0.86 10.99 13.86
C GLU A 56 -0.39 11.79 14.23
N VAL A 57 -1.00 12.48 13.25
CA VAL A 57 -2.16 13.34 13.46
C VAL A 57 -3.48 12.57 13.29
N GLY A 58 -3.45 11.42 12.60
CA GLY A 58 -4.65 10.61 12.34
C GLY A 58 -5.67 11.30 11.44
N ALA A 59 -5.23 12.27 10.62
CA ALA A 59 -6.08 13.08 9.76
C ALA A 59 -5.62 13.02 8.29
N PHE A 60 -6.57 13.15 7.35
CA PHE A 60 -6.32 13.22 5.92
C PHE A 60 -6.68 14.62 5.38
N ARG A 61 -5.88 15.11 4.44
CA ARG A 61 -6.11 16.37 3.72
C ARG A 61 -5.97 16.17 2.21
N GLU A 62 -6.54 17.05 1.41
CA GLU A 62 -6.32 17.04 -0.04
C GLU A 62 -4.86 17.36 -0.39
N ALA A 63 -4.35 16.70 -1.42
CA ALA A 63 -3.08 16.97 -2.07
C ALA A 63 -3.25 18.23 -2.91
N GLY A 64 -2.58 19.31 -2.50
CA GLY A 64 -2.51 20.56 -3.27
C GLY A 64 -1.57 20.48 -4.46
#